data_AF-A0AAD4LLC8-F1
#
_entry.id   AF-A0AAD4LLC8-F1
#
_cell.length_a   1.000
_cell.length_b   1.000
_cell.length_c   1.000
_cell.angle_alpha   90.00
_cell.angle_beta   90.00
_cell.angle_gamma   90.00
#
_symmetry.space_group_name_H-M   'P 1'
#
loop_
_entity.id
_entity.type
_entity.pdbx_description
1 polymer ?
#
loop_
_entity_poly.entity_id
_entity_poly.type
_entity_poly.pdbx_seq_one_letter_code
_entity_poly.pdbx_strand_id
1 'polypeptide(L)'
;MFLPLMFPDRTGSVFGSEFPELYDRMYLCVCRTRRDSDGAAQYGIYDAPVTPFNSPVATLDYGAGGALGTVMFVGPGGSPRTHEMSSFLTVVGGPRHRKFTASDEKEYIWGWRTNTQDSLEEWTCVNSNGDTVAWYALGVPGEVYETSSGCAFGVEEQYPHLAVEFLASLLIMRYLATLNT
;
A
#
# COMPACT_ATOMS: atom_id res chain seq x y z
N MET A 1 2.34 25.41 5.37
CA MET A 1 3.14 24.26 5.84
C MET A 1 2.37 23.03 5.43
N PHE A 2 2.91 22.20 4.54
CA PHE A 2 2.32 20.90 4.25
C PHE A 2 2.81 19.93 5.34
N LEU A 3 2.00 18.93 5.67
CA LEU A 3 2.34 17.93 6.69
C LEU A 3 2.34 16.56 6.02
N PRO A 4 3.20 15.61 6.42
CA PRO A 4 3.13 14.22 5.97
C PRO A 4 1.73 13.64 6.20
N LEU A 5 1.27 12.75 5.32
CA LEU A 5 0.03 12.01 5.53
C LEU A 5 0.33 10.82 6.46
N MET A 6 -0.45 10.70 7.53
CA MET A 6 -0.33 9.59 8.46
C MET A 6 -1.66 8.85 8.58
N PHE A 7 -1.60 7.55 8.35
CA PHE A 7 -2.76 6.67 8.26
C PHE A 7 -2.63 5.51 9.26
N PRO A 8 -3.24 5.61 10.45
CA PRO A 8 -3.38 4.46 11.33
C PRO A 8 -4.10 3.32 10.62
N ASP A 9 -3.50 2.12 10.64
CA ASP A 9 -4.11 0.92 10.08
C ASP A 9 -5.08 0.34 11.13
N ARG A 10 -6.38 0.35 10.83
CA ARG A 10 -7.39 -0.11 11.79
C ARG A 10 -7.24 -1.58 12.21
N THR A 11 -6.73 -2.44 11.33
CA THR A 11 -6.74 -3.90 11.54
C THR A 11 -5.36 -4.55 11.46
N GLY A 12 -4.39 -3.90 10.83
CA GLY A 12 -3.07 -4.47 10.53
C GLY A 12 -3.12 -5.52 9.42
N SER A 13 -4.28 -5.79 8.83
CA SER A 13 -4.50 -6.87 7.88
C SER A 13 -4.04 -6.49 6.47
N VAL A 14 -3.36 -7.42 5.80
CA VAL A 14 -3.01 -7.31 4.38
C VAL A 14 -4.23 -7.46 3.48
N PHE A 15 -5.30 -8.10 3.95
CA PHE A 15 -6.48 -8.46 3.16
C PHE A 15 -7.64 -7.48 3.29
N GLY A 16 -7.40 -6.32 3.89
CA GLY A 16 -8.41 -5.26 3.99
C GLY A 16 -8.35 -4.58 5.33
N SER A 17 -8.38 -3.25 5.28
CA SER A 17 -8.34 -2.37 6.45
C SER A 17 -8.82 -0.98 6.06
N GLU A 18 -9.00 -0.14 7.06
CA GLU A 18 -9.27 1.28 6.88
C GLU A 18 -8.09 2.09 7.41
N PHE A 19 -7.84 3.18 6.71
CA PHE A 19 -6.71 4.06 6.86
C PHE A 19 -7.24 5.51 6.89
N PRO A 20 -7.91 5.93 7.98
CA PRO A 20 -8.29 7.33 8.16
C PRO A 20 -7.03 8.18 8.34
N GLU A 21 -6.85 9.24 7.55
CA GLU A 21 -5.71 10.15 7.75
C GLU A 21 -5.92 10.99 9.02
N LEU A 22 -4.86 11.21 9.80
CA LEU A 22 -4.95 11.88 11.12
C LEU A 22 -5.58 13.28 11.11
N TYR A 23 -5.49 14.00 9.98
CA TYR A 23 -6.05 15.33 9.83
C TYR A 23 -7.23 15.35 8.84
N ASP A 24 -7.86 14.19 8.59
CA ASP A 24 -9.03 14.00 7.72
C ASP A 24 -8.83 14.52 6.28
N ARG A 25 -7.58 14.58 5.80
CA ARG A 25 -7.27 15.06 4.44
C ARG A 25 -7.53 14.00 3.37
N MET A 26 -7.53 12.73 3.77
CA MET A 26 -7.73 11.57 2.91
C MET A 26 -8.30 10.43 3.75
N TYR A 27 -9.06 9.53 3.14
CA TYR A 27 -9.56 8.34 3.83
C TYR A 27 -9.45 7.15 2.89
N LEU A 28 -8.55 6.22 3.17
CA LEU A 28 -8.36 5.04 2.32
C LEU A 28 -9.07 3.82 2.94
N CYS A 29 -9.94 3.15 2.20
CA CYS A 29 -10.42 1.79 2.54
C CYS A 29 -9.85 0.79 1.57
N VAL A 30 -9.31 -0.30 2.10
CA VAL A 30 -8.99 -1.50 1.36
C VAL A 30 -10.03 -2.54 1.72
N CYS A 31 -10.84 -2.94 0.76
CA CYS A 31 -11.96 -3.82 1.02
C CYS A 31 -12.05 -4.89 -0.09
N ARG A 32 -12.33 -6.16 0.27
CA ARG A 32 -12.42 -7.26 -0.70
C ARG A 32 -13.71 -7.15 -1.50
N THR A 33 -13.59 -7.08 -2.83
CA THR A 33 -14.72 -6.90 -3.76
C THR A 33 -15.17 -8.19 -4.42
N ARG A 34 -14.25 -9.15 -4.65
CA ARG A 34 -14.55 -10.48 -5.20
C ARG A 34 -13.78 -11.56 -4.45
N ARG A 35 -14.40 -12.73 -4.28
CA ARG A 35 -13.73 -13.95 -3.82
C ARG A 35 -14.32 -15.16 -4.55
N ASP A 36 -13.44 -15.91 -5.19
CA ASP A 36 -13.80 -17.09 -5.96
C ASP A 36 -13.43 -18.36 -5.17
N SER A 37 -14.02 -19.49 -5.55
CA SER A 37 -13.85 -20.77 -4.85
C SER A 37 -12.46 -21.39 -5.02
N ASP A 38 -11.74 -21.01 -6.08
CA ASP A 38 -10.37 -21.43 -6.38
C ASP A 38 -9.30 -20.61 -5.65
N GLY A 39 -9.73 -19.68 -4.79
CA GLY A 39 -8.85 -18.80 -4.02
C GLY A 39 -8.47 -17.51 -4.74
N ALA A 40 -8.94 -17.27 -5.97
CA ALA A 40 -8.82 -15.95 -6.59
C ALA A 40 -9.61 -14.91 -5.79
N ALA A 41 -9.08 -13.69 -5.70
CA ALA A 41 -9.68 -12.62 -4.93
C ALA A 41 -9.33 -11.26 -5.54
N GLN A 42 -10.28 -10.34 -5.48
CA GLN A 42 -10.07 -8.94 -5.86
C GLN A 42 -10.26 -8.05 -4.62
N TYR A 43 -9.37 -7.08 -4.46
CA TYR A 43 -9.45 -6.05 -3.43
C TYR A 43 -9.52 -4.68 -4.10
N GLY A 44 -10.44 -3.84 -3.65
CA GLY A 44 -10.55 -2.45 -4.07
C GLY A 44 -9.95 -1.52 -3.03
N ILE A 45 -9.25 -0.48 -3.49
CA ILE A 45 -8.80 0.66 -2.69
C ILE A 45 -9.73 1.84 -3.04
N TYR A 46 -10.34 2.44 -2.03
CA TYR A 46 -11.29 3.56 -2.14
C TYR A 46 -10.75 4.78 -1.42
N ASP A 47 -11.02 5.97 -1.94
CA ASP A 47 -10.70 7.26 -1.30
C ASP A 47 -12.00 8.02 -0.98
N ALA A 48 -12.40 8.02 0.30
CA ALA A 48 -13.76 8.28 0.74
C ALA A 48 -14.22 9.74 0.97
N PRO A 49 -13.47 10.79 0.57
CA PRO A 49 -14.10 12.08 0.30
C PRO A 49 -14.29 12.34 -1.21
N VAL A 50 -13.63 11.59 -2.10
CA VAL A 50 -13.54 11.93 -3.55
C VAL A 50 -14.59 11.23 -4.40
N THR A 51 -15.00 10.02 -4.04
CA THR A 51 -16.04 9.28 -4.76
C THR A 51 -17.08 8.74 -3.78
N PRO A 52 -18.38 8.67 -4.16
CA PRO A 52 -19.26 7.70 -3.50
C PRO A 52 -18.55 6.35 -3.56
N PHE A 53 -18.64 5.52 -2.51
CA PHE A 53 -18.04 4.16 -2.39
C PHE A 53 -18.41 3.16 -3.51
N ASN A 54 -18.88 3.65 -4.65
CA ASN A 54 -19.32 2.90 -5.81
C ASN A 54 -18.15 2.51 -6.74
N SER A 55 -16.99 3.16 -6.67
CA SER A 55 -15.86 2.84 -7.58
C SER A 55 -14.50 2.97 -6.90
N PRO A 56 -13.66 1.91 -6.93
CA PRO A 56 -12.32 1.95 -6.37
C PRO A 56 -11.39 2.82 -7.22
N VAL A 57 -10.47 3.53 -6.56
CA VAL A 57 -9.37 4.29 -7.21
C VAL A 57 -8.21 3.38 -7.62
N ALA A 58 -8.10 2.20 -7.00
CA ALA A 58 -7.22 1.14 -7.45
C ALA A 58 -7.80 -0.25 -7.14
N THR A 59 -7.45 -1.26 -7.94
CA THR A 59 -7.80 -2.66 -7.66
C THR A 59 -6.58 -3.55 -7.67
N LEU A 60 -6.59 -4.58 -6.82
CA LEU A 60 -5.61 -5.64 -6.72
C LEU A 60 -6.31 -6.97 -7.01
N ASP A 61 -6.07 -7.54 -8.19
CA ASP A 61 -6.57 -8.85 -8.60
C ASP A 61 -5.51 -9.91 -8.36
N TYR A 62 -5.81 -10.85 -7.47
CA TYR A 62 -5.04 -12.06 -7.21
C TYR A 62 -5.72 -13.26 -7.90
N GLY A 63 -4.93 -14.05 -8.62
CA GLY A 63 -5.37 -15.26 -9.30
C GLY A 63 -5.58 -16.45 -8.36
N ALA A 64 -5.93 -17.59 -8.94
CA ALA A 64 -6.18 -18.84 -8.22
C ALA A 64 -5.02 -19.22 -7.30
N GLY A 65 -5.33 -19.80 -6.14
CA GLY A 65 -4.34 -20.14 -5.12
C GLY A 65 -3.54 -18.93 -4.59
N GLY A 66 -4.03 -17.70 -4.80
CA GLY A 66 -3.32 -16.49 -4.41
C GLY A 66 -2.17 -16.11 -5.34
N ALA A 67 -2.17 -16.56 -6.59
CA ALA A 67 -1.19 -16.11 -7.57
C ALA A 67 -1.25 -14.58 -7.76
N LEU A 68 -0.12 -13.95 -8.06
CA LEU A 68 -0.13 -12.55 -8.50
C LEU A 68 -0.94 -12.44 -9.80
N GLY A 69 -1.84 -11.45 -9.85
CA GLY A 69 -2.53 -11.05 -11.08
C GLY A 69 -2.17 -9.61 -11.42
N THR A 70 -3.17 -8.74 -11.47
CA THR A 70 -3.01 -7.37 -11.96
C THR A 70 -3.29 -6.32 -10.90
N VAL A 71 -2.60 -5.20 -10.99
CA VAL A 71 -2.96 -3.95 -10.31
C VAL A 71 -3.50 -2.97 -11.33
N MET A 72 -4.62 -2.33 -11.01
CA MET A 72 -5.21 -1.27 -11.83
C MET A 72 -5.29 0.02 -11.03
N PHE A 73 -4.94 1.14 -11.64
CA PHE A 73 -5.10 2.48 -11.08
C PHE A 73 -6.03 3.30 -11.96
N VAL A 74 -6.99 4.00 -11.35
CA VAL A 74 -7.85 4.97 -12.05
C VAL A 74 -7.23 6.35 -11.87
N GLY A 75 -6.55 6.85 -12.91
CA GLY A 75 -5.88 8.14 -12.86
C GLY A 75 -6.85 9.33 -12.99
N PRO A 76 -6.33 10.58 -12.86
CA PRO A 76 -7.07 11.78 -13.21
C PRO A 76 -7.64 11.67 -14.63
N GLY A 77 -8.95 11.89 -14.78
CA GLY A 77 -9.65 11.71 -16.07
C GLY A 77 -10.31 10.33 -16.26
N GLY A 78 -10.18 9.41 -15.31
CA GLY A 78 -10.96 8.16 -15.26
C GLY A 78 -10.43 7.02 -16.14
N SER A 79 -9.35 7.23 -16.89
CA SER A 79 -8.73 6.17 -17.70
C SER A 79 -7.99 5.17 -16.81
N PRO A 80 -8.34 3.87 -16.86
CA PRO A 80 -7.65 2.85 -16.08
C PRO A 80 -6.27 2.55 -16.68
N ARG A 81 -5.26 2.39 -15.80
CA ARG A 81 -3.94 1.85 -16.13
C ARG A 81 -3.76 0.54 -15.40
N THR A 82 -3.62 -0.55 -16.16
CA THR A 82 -3.49 -1.90 -15.62
C THR A 82 -2.09 -2.42 -15.86
N HIS A 83 -1.49 -3.02 -14.83
CA HIS A 83 -0.18 -3.65 -14.87
C HIS A 83 -0.27 -5.06 -14.29
N GLU A 84 0.46 -6.00 -14.89
CA GLU A 84 0.79 -7.26 -14.21
C GLU A 84 1.60 -6.94 -12.95
N MET A 85 1.18 -7.44 -11.78
CA MET A 85 1.86 -7.13 -10.51
C MET A 85 3.33 -7.56 -10.51
N SER A 86 3.65 -8.64 -11.22
CA SER A 86 5.01 -9.15 -11.40
C SER A 86 5.92 -8.20 -12.18
N SER A 87 5.36 -7.48 -13.16
CA SER A 87 6.05 -6.47 -13.95
C SER A 87 6.03 -5.09 -13.28
N PHE A 88 4.99 -4.81 -12.50
CA PHE A 88 4.86 -3.57 -11.74
C PHE A 88 5.89 -3.50 -10.60
N LEU A 89 6.06 -4.60 -9.85
CA LEU A 89 7.01 -4.71 -8.73
C LEU A 89 8.16 -5.68 -9.06
N THR A 90 9.23 -5.13 -9.61
CA THR A 90 10.41 -5.88 -10.07
C THR A 90 11.45 -6.03 -8.96
N VAL A 91 12.08 -7.20 -8.87
CA VAL A 91 13.11 -7.50 -7.86
C VAL A 91 14.41 -6.79 -8.19
N VAL A 92 14.99 -6.07 -7.22
CA VAL A 92 16.27 -5.36 -7.38
C VAL A 92 17.36 -5.75 -6.38
N GLY A 93 16.98 -6.24 -5.19
CA GLY A 93 17.96 -6.66 -4.16
C GLY A 93 17.51 -7.88 -3.34
N GLY A 94 16.54 -8.64 -3.84
CA GLY A 94 15.94 -9.78 -3.14
C GLY A 94 14.41 -9.75 -3.14
N PRO A 95 13.73 -10.82 -2.69
CA PRO A 95 12.27 -10.94 -2.82
C PRO A 95 11.49 -9.85 -2.09
N ARG A 96 12.08 -9.25 -1.04
CA ARG A 96 11.52 -8.14 -0.23
C ARG A 96 12.17 -6.79 -0.54
N HIS A 97 12.89 -6.68 -1.66
CA HIS A 97 13.49 -5.44 -2.14
C HIS A 97 13.13 -5.24 -3.61
N ARG A 98 12.05 -4.50 -3.84
CA ARG A 98 11.42 -4.37 -5.17
C ARG A 98 11.18 -2.93 -5.55
N LYS A 99 11.33 -2.64 -6.84
CA LYS A 99 11.06 -1.32 -7.41
C LYS A 99 9.80 -1.31 -8.26
N PHE A 100 9.17 -0.15 -8.35
CA PHE A 100 8.09 0.16 -9.27
C PHE A 100 8.25 1.57 -9.83
N THR A 101 7.58 1.85 -10.95
CA THR A 101 7.48 3.20 -11.53
C THR A 101 6.08 3.72 -11.25
N ALA A 102 5.98 4.88 -10.60
CA ALA A 102 4.69 5.49 -10.28
C ALA A 102 4.19 6.38 -11.44
N SER A 103 3.03 6.98 -11.26
CA SER A 103 2.39 7.83 -12.25
C SER A 103 3.12 9.13 -12.57
N ASP A 104 4.03 9.57 -11.70
CA ASP A 104 4.93 10.71 -11.93
C ASP A 104 6.17 10.33 -12.75
N GLU A 105 6.19 9.12 -13.31
CA GLU A 105 7.27 8.54 -14.13
C GLU A 105 8.58 8.32 -13.37
N LYS A 106 8.57 8.40 -12.03
CA LYS A 106 9.74 8.15 -11.19
C LYS A 106 9.75 6.74 -10.64
N GLU A 107 10.95 6.25 -10.37
CA GLU A 107 11.17 4.96 -9.73
C GLU A 107 11.22 5.10 -8.21
N TYR A 108 10.60 4.13 -7.54
CA TYR A 108 10.53 4.02 -6.09
C TYR A 108 10.85 2.58 -5.67
N ILE A 109 11.49 2.42 -4.53
CA ILE A 109 11.98 1.12 -4.05
C ILE A 109 11.44 0.85 -2.65
N TRP A 110 10.71 -0.25 -2.50
CA TRP A 110 10.34 -0.80 -1.20
C TRP A 110 11.42 -1.73 -0.68
N GLY A 111 11.80 -1.56 0.58
CA GLY A 111 12.68 -2.44 1.33
C GLY A 111 12.07 -2.86 2.67
N TRP A 112 12.37 -4.10 3.08
CA TRP A 112 11.93 -4.66 4.37
C TRP A 112 12.98 -4.43 5.45
N ARG A 113 12.59 -3.78 6.55
CA ARG A 113 13.43 -3.50 7.74
C ARG A 113 14.82 -2.98 7.37
N THR A 114 14.87 -2.00 6.47
CA THR A 114 16.12 -1.38 6.00
C THR A 114 16.72 -0.44 7.04
N ASN A 115 15.89 0.11 7.94
CA ASN A 115 16.34 0.89 9.07
C ASN A 115 16.71 -0.04 10.24
N THR A 116 17.99 -0.04 10.65
CA THR A 116 18.49 -0.96 11.67
C THR A 116 18.43 -0.37 13.08
N GLN A 117 17.97 -1.23 14.01
CA GLN A 117 17.93 -1.10 15.46
C GLN A 117 16.74 -0.27 16.01
N ASP A 118 15.82 -0.98 16.67
CA ASP A 118 14.64 -0.47 17.38
C ASP A 118 13.60 0.33 16.56
N SER A 119 13.72 0.36 15.23
CA SER A 119 12.65 0.91 14.38
C SER A 119 11.47 -0.05 14.27
N LEU A 120 10.27 0.48 14.45
CA LEU A 120 9.01 -0.20 14.17
C LEU A 120 8.69 -0.26 12.67
N GLU A 121 9.44 0.48 11.84
CA GLU A 121 9.27 0.51 10.38
C GLU A 121 9.60 -0.85 9.77
N GLU A 122 8.56 -1.59 9.41
CA GLU A 122 8.71 -2.87 8.74
C GLU A 122 9.01 -2.69 7.25
N TRP A 123 8.43 -1.66 6.63
CA TRP A 123 8.63 -1.34 5.22
C TRP A 123 8.99 0.12 5.05
N THR A 124 9.98 0.39 4.21
CA THR A 124 10.39 1.74 3.83
C THR A 124 10.43 1.83 2.32
N CYS A 125 9.84 2.89 1.77
CA CYS A 125 9.88 3.24 0.35
C CYS A 125 10.81 4.42 0.16
N VAL A 126 11.76 4.32 -0.77
CA VAL A 126 12.70 5.39 -1.09
C VAL A 126 12.61 5.83 -2.55
N ASN A 127 12.91 7.09 -2.82
CA ASN A 127 13.07 7.62 -4.18
C ASN A 127 14.48 7.31 -4.73
N SER A 128 14.79 7.82 -5.94
CA SER A 128 16.10 7.65 -6.58
C SER A 128 17.29 8.27 -5.83
N ASN A 129 17.05 9.24 -4.96
CA ASN A 129 18.08 9.87 -4.13
C ASN A 129 18.32 9.08 -2.83
N GLY A 130 17.48 8.07 -2.54
CA GLY A 130 17.51 7.32 -1.28
C GLY A 130 16.72 7.98 -0.16
N ASP A 131 15.98 9.06 -0.41
CA ASP A 131 15.13 9.68 0.59
C ASP A 131 13.88 8.82 0.81
N THR A 132 13.49 8.60 2.07
CA THR A 132 12.22 7.96 2.40
C THR A 132 11.06 8.81 1.89
N VAL A 133 10.10 8.19 1.21
CA VAL A 133 8.89 8.85 0.68
C VAL A 133 7.60 8.25 1.23
N ALA A 134 7.65 7.01 1.69
CA ALA A 134 6.55 6.33 2.36
C ALA A 134 7.10 5.22 3.27
N TRP A 135 6.32 4.80 4.25
CA TRP A 135 6.73 3.76 5.20
C TRP A 135 5.51 3.05 5.79
N TYR A 136 5.74 1.87 6.35
CA TYR A 136 4.76 1.14 7.15
C TYR A 136 5.41 0.64 8.43
N ALA A 137 4.85 1.03 9.57
CA ALA A 137 5.33 0.67 10.89
C ALA A 137 4.37 -0.27 11.61
N LEU A 138 4.92 -1.17 12.43
CA LEU A 138 4.16 -2.05 13.31
C LEU A 138 3.80 -1.32 14.61
N GLY A 139 2.72 -1.75 15.26
CA GLY A 139 2.40 -1.30 16.62
C GLY A 139 3.46 -1.70 17.63
N VAL A 140 3.56 -0.92 18.71
CA VAL A 140 4.49 -1.22 19.81
C VAL A 140 4.07 -2.54 20.49
N PRO A 141 4.98 -3.52 20.65
CA PRO A 141 4.66 -4.77 21.31
C PRO A 141 4.13 -4.57 22.73
N GLY A 142 2.94 -5.12 23.02
CA GLY A 142 2.32 -5.06 24.35
C GLY A 142 1.42 -3.84 24.58
N GLU A 143 1.37 -2.89 23.64
CA GLU A 143 0.41 -1.79 23.68
C GLU A 143 -0.95 -2.20 23.09
N VAL A 144 -2.02 -1.60 23.61
CA VAL A 144 -3.39 -1.78 23.14
C VAL A 144 -3.88 -0.44 22.62
N TYR A 145 -4.39 -0.44 21.39
CA TYR A 145 -4.92 0.75 20.73
C TYR A 145 -6.44 0.57 20.57
N GLU A 146 -7.22 1.54 21.04
CA GLU A 146 -8.69 1.40 21.09
C GLU A 146 -9.35 1.32 19.72
N THR A 147 -8.81 2.05 18.74
CA THR A 147 -9.43 2.23 17.41
C THR A 147 -8.55 1.80 16.25
N SER A 148 -7.39 1.18 16.52
CA SER A 148 -6.45 0.73 15.49
C SER A 148 -5.67 -0.51 15.90
N SER A 149 -4.88 -1.05 14.98
CA SER A 149 -3.94 -2.15 15.25
C SER A 149 -2.62 -1.69 15.89
N GLY A 150 -2.42 -0.38 16.04
CA GLY A 150 -1.12 0.22 16.35
C GLY A 150 -0.19 0.33 15.15
N CYS A 151 -0.46 -0.38 14.05
CA CYS A 151 0.31 -0.21 12.82
C CYS A 151 -0.09 1.10 12.13
N ALA A 152 0.83 1.67 11.35
CA ALA A 152 0.60 2.91 10.62
C ALA A 152 1.29 2.90 9.26
N PHE A 153 0.61 3.48 8.27
CA PHE A 153 1.16 3.80 6.97
C PHE A 153 1.41 5.31 6.89
N GLY A 154 2.57 5.72 6.41
CA GLY A 154 2.93 7.13 6.26
C GLY A 154 3.39 7.47 4.85
N VAL A 155 3.12 8.70 4.42
CA VAL A 155 3.57 9.27 3.14
C VAL A 155 4.13 10.66 3.40
N GLU A 156 5.35 10.92 2.91
CA GLU A 156 6.02 12.19 3.10
C GLU A 156 5.28 13.35 2.41
N GLU A 157 5.44 14.55 2.98
CA GLU A 157 4.67 15.74 2.61
C GLU A 157 4.71 16.13 1.13
N GLN A 158 5.75 15.73 0.39
CA GLN A 158 5.90 16.06 -1.03
C GLN A 158 5.16 15.09 -1.96
N TYR A 159 4.66 13.96 -1.43
CA TYR A 159 4.08 12.87 -2.23
C TYR A 159 2.61 12.51 -1.93
N PRO A 160 1.73 13.41 -1.46
CA PRO A 160 0.36 13.04 -1.13
C PRO A 160 -0.44 12.54 -2.35
N HIS A 161 -0.06 13.00 -3.55
CA HIS A 161 -0.66 12.59 -4.82
C HIS A 161 -0.37 11.13 -5.22
N LEU A 162 0.63 10.49 -4.61
CA LEU A 162 1.01 9.09 -4.85
C LEU A 162 0.55 8.14 -3.73
N ALA A 163 -0.19 8.63 -2.72
CA ALA A 163 -0.55 7.85 -1.54
C ALA A 163 -1.25 6.52 -1.88
N VAL A 164 -2.14 6.52 -2.88
CA VAL A 164 -2.84 5.32 -3.36
C VAL A 164 -1.87 4.32 -4.02
N GLU A 165 -0.93 4.80 -4.83
CA GLU A 165 0.07 3.96 -5.49
C GLU A 165 1.06 3.36 -4.49
N PHE A 166 1.44 4.13 -3.48
CA PHE A 166 2.26 3.67 -2.36
C PHE A 166 1.52 2.63 -1.51
N LEU A 167 0.26 2.85 -1.18
CA LEU A 167 -0.54 1.86 -0.44
C LEU A 167 -0.73 0.58 -1.26
N ALA A 168 -1.08 0.68 -2.54
CA ALA A 168 -1.27 -0.47 -3.43
C ALA A 168 0.01 -1.31 -3.57
N SER A 169 1.14 -0.66 -3.85
CA SER A 169 2.44 -1.34 -3.96
C SER A 169 2.87 -1.96 -2.61
N LEU A 170 2.65 -1.27 -1.49
CA LEU A 170 2.91 -1.80 -0.15
C LEU A 170 2.07 -3.06 0.13
N LEU A 171 0.78 -3.06 -0.21
CA LEU A 171 -0.09 -4.22 0.01
C LEU A 171 0.38 -5.45 -0.78
N ILE A 172 0.82 -5.25 -2.03
CA ILE A 172 1.41 -6.33 -2.83
C ILE A 172 2.71 -6.83 -2.19
N MET A 173 3.58 -5.92 -1.71
CA MET A 173 4.82 -6.28 -1.01
C MET A 173 4.54 -7.09 0.27
N ARG A 174 3.60 -6.63 1.10
CA ARG A 174 3.18 -7.32 2.32
C ARG A 174 2.58 -8.69 2.00
N TYR A 175 1.74 -8.78 0.97
CA TYR A 175 1.19 -10.05 0.49
C TYR A 175 2.28 -11.04 0.09
N LEU A 176 3.25 -10.61 -0.72
CA LEU A 176 4.38 -11.42 -1.13
C LEU A 176 5.24 -11.88 0.05
N ALA A 177 5.35 -11.07 1.10
CA ALA A 177 6.06 -11.47 2.31
C ALA A 177 5.36 -12.61 3.07
N THR A 178 4.02 -12.73 2.98
CA THR A 178 3.29 -13.86 3.58
C THR A 178 3.50 -15.19 2.86
N LEU A 179 3.89 -15.16 1.58
CA LEU A 179 4.14 -16.36 0.77
C LEU A 179 5.58 -16.90 0.91
N ASN A 180 6.52 -16.05 1.35
CA ASN A 180 7.94 -16.36 1.42
C ASN A 180 8.41 -16.52 2.88
N THR A 181 7.65 -17.27 3.69
CA THR A 181 8.02 -17.70 5.05
C THR A 181 8.89 -18.94 5.03
#